data_AF-A0A3D3TFW7-F1
#
_entry.id   AF-A0A3D3TFW7-F1
#
_cell.length_a   1.000
_cell.length_b   1.000
_cell.length_c   1.000
_cell.angle_alpha   90.00
_cell.angle_beta   90.00
_cell.angle_gamma   90.00
#
_symmetry.space_group_name_H-M   'P 1'
#
loop_
_entity.id
_entity.type
_entity.pdbx_description
1 polymer ?
#
loop_
_entity_poly.entity_id
_entity_poly.type
_entity_poly.pdbx_seq_one_letter_code
_entity_poly.pdbx_strand_id
1 'polypeptide(L)'
;MRLGNLAGQNRGKKYLKISGSESITPENQAKANNFAKWFSRNYEQLKRELVAKKTVDEDQMNDTYLRIYEKIIYGGLDISDYKAYFHRAFFTNYIQNSIKRSEIERYFVSDEKAVEIIDEDEEDEEEINQQKQLLFDEITDFIKECYPSEIYEVFFNYLRIGDRNYESVCIEMGLSRDYVLNIINKVRNRVRHNKELMRKRKSM
;
A
#
# COMPACT_ATOMS: atom_id res chain seq x y z
N MET A 1 -3.03 11.17 34.71
CA MET A 1 -3.18 11.80 33.39
C MET A 1 -4.41 11.22 32.73
N ARG A 2 -5.53 11.97 32.65
CA ARG A 2 -6.79 11.46 32.08
C ARG A 2 -6.79 11.71 30.58
N LEU A 3 -6.52 10.68 29.80
CA LEU A 3 -6.73 10.65 28.35
C LEU A 3 -8.10 10.02 28.11
N GLY A 4 -9.08 10.81 27.66
CA GLY A 4 -10.38 10.27 27.27
C GLY A 4 -11.53 11.27 27.38
N ASN A 5 -11.97 11.74 26.21
CA ASN A 5 -13.28 12.32 25.89
C ASN A 5 -14.19 12.67 27.09
N LEU A 6 -14.16 13.93 27.50
CA LEU A 6 -15.26 14.52 28.25
C LEU A 6 -16.33 15.00 27.26
N ALA A 7 -17.55 14.52 27.43
CA ALA A 7 -18.81 15.08 26.92
C ALA A 7 -19.27 14.80 25.48
N GLY A 8 -18.67 13.87 24.71
CA GLY A 8 -19.28 13.40 23.44
C GLY A 8 -19.52 14.49 22.38
N GLN A 9 -18.97 15.69 22.55
CA GLN A 9 -19.12 16.82 21.63
C GLN A 9 -18.19 16.75 20.41
N ASN A 10 -17.53 15.61 20.19
CA ASN A 10 -16.67 15.43 19.03
C ASN A 10 -17.57 15.19 17.80
N ARG A 11 -17.95 16.26 17.09
CA ARG A 11 -18.77 16.24 15.86
C ARG A 11 -18.06 15.59 14.65
N GLY A 12 -17.19 14.62 14.92
CA GLY A 12 -16.22 14.09 13.97
C GLY A 12 -15.11 15.12 13.66
N LYS A 13 -13.92 14.62 13.32
CA LYS A 13 -12.92 15.45 12.65
C LYS A 13 -13.54 15.92 11.33
N LYS A 14 -13.70 17.23 11.15
CA LYS A 14 -14.10 17.80 9.85
C LYS A 14 -12.89 17.73 8.92
N TYR A 15 -12.92 16.79 7.98
CA TYR A 15 -11.91 16.70 6.93
C TYR A 15 -12.24 17.72 5.85
N LEU A 16 -11.29 18.62 5.53
CA LEU A 16 -11.38 19.47 4.35
C LEU A 16 -11.24 18.56 3.11
N LYS A 17 -12.33 18.41 2.35
CA LYS A 17 -12.29 17.82 1.01
C LYS A 17 -12.05 18.96 0.04
N ILE A 18 -10.89 18.97 -0.59
CA ILE A 18 -10.52 19.93 -1.63
C ILE A 18 -10.90 19.29 -2.96
N SER A 19 -11.81 19.89 -3.71
CA SER A 19 -12.22 19.43 -5.05
C SER A 19 -11.40 20.06 -6.19
N GLY A 20 -10.52 21.03 -5.88
CA GLY A 20 -9.66 21.70 -6.86
C GLY A 20 -10.37 22.80 -7.65
N SER A 21 -11.65 23.05 -7.34
CA SER A 21 -12.51 24.07 -7.96
C SER A 21 -12.81 25.23 -7.02
N GLU A 22 -12.23 25.24 -5.82
CA GLU A 22 -12.41 26.29 -4.84
C GLU A 22 -11.76 27.62 -5.27
N SER A 23 -12.46 28.73 -5.05
CA SER A 23 -11.97 30.07 -5.35
C SER A 23 -10.74 30.41 -4.49
N ILE A 24 -9.60 30.66 -5.14
CA ILE A 24 -8.37 31.07 -4.47
C ILE A 24 -8.54 32.51 -3.97
N THR A 25 -8.45 32.73 -2.66
CA THR A 25 -8.45 34.08 -2.08
C THR A 25 -7.05 34.68 -2.11
N PRO A 26 -6.88 36.02 -2.23
CA PRO A 26 -5.57 36.67 -2.13
C PRO A 26 -4.85 36.37 -0.80
N GLU A 27 -5.61 36.20 0.28
CA GLU A 27 -5.08 35.83 1.60
C GLU A 27 -4.49 34.42 1.59
N ASN A 28 -5.21 33.44 1.05
CA ASN A 28 -4.72 32.06 0.93
C ASN A 28 -3.51 31.97 0.01
N GLN A 29 -3.50 32.74 -1.08
CA GLN A 29 -2.35 32.84 -1.97
C GLN A 29 -1.11 33.41 -1.25
N ALA A 30 -1.29 34.46 -0.43
CA ALA A 30 -0.19 35.02 0.37
C ALA A 30 0.36 34.00 1.38
N LYS A 31 -0.52 33.26 2.07
CA LYS A 31 -0.14 32.17 2.99
C LYS A 31 0.61 31.05 2.26
N ALA A 32 0.13 30.64 1.09
CA ALA A 32 0.76 29.60 0.27
C ALA A 32 2.15 30.03 -0.23
N ASN A 33 2.29 31.30 -0.65
CA ASN A 33 3.57 31.88 -1.05
C ASN A 33 4.57 31.94 0.11
N ASN A 34 4.11 32.27 1.32
CA ASN A 34 4.97 32.28 2.52
C ASN A 34 5.46 30.88 2.87
N PHE A 35 4.58 29.88 2.80
CA PHE A 35 4.95 28.48 2.96
C PHE A 35 5.96 28.03 1.90
N ALA A 36 5.73 28.36 0.62
CA ALA A 36 6.65 28.00 -0.47
C ALA A 36 8.04 28.61 -0.27
N LYS A 37 8.12 29.91 0.06
CA LYS A 37 9.39 30.58 0.37
C LYS A 37 10.10 29.95 1.57
N TRP A 38 9.35 29.62 2.62
CA TRP A 38 9.92 28.92 3.78
C TRP A 38 10.46 27.54 3.37
N PHE A 39 9.70 26.76 2.60
CA PHE A 39 10.09 25.42 2.18
C PHE A 39 11.37 25.46 1.35
N SER A 40 11.46 26.33 0.33
CA SER A 40 12.68 26.46 -0.49
C SER A 40 13.91 26.83 0.34
N ARG A 41 13.77 27.68 1.35
CA ARG A 41 14.89 28.08 2.23
C ARG A 41 15.33 26.96 3.18
N ASN A 42 14.40 26.09 3.58
CA ASN A 42 14.65 25.03 4.57
C ASN A 42 14.81 23.64 3.94
N TYR A 43 14.68 23.52 2.61
CA TYR A 43 14.66 22.24 1.89
C TYR A 43 15.85 21.34 2.24
N GLU A 44 17.06 21.87 2.09
CA GLU A 44 18.29 21.12 2.37
C GLU A 44 18.41 20.72 3.85
N GLN A 45 17.94 21.57 4.76
CA GLN A 45 17.92 21.24 6.19
C GLN A 45 16.90 20.13 6.49
N LEU A 46 15.69 20.23 5.92
CA LEU A 46 14.67 19.20 6.05
C LEU A 46 15.16 17.87 5.47
N LYS A 47 15.79 17.89 4.29
CA LYS A 47 16.39 16.71 3.66
C LYS A 47 17.42 16.06 4.58
N ARG A 48 18.37 16.83 5.13
CA ARG A 48 19.36 16.31 6.11
C ARG A 48 18.72 15.72 7.37
N GLU A 49 17.70 16.37 7.92
CA GLU A 49 16.97 15.88 9.11
C GLU A 49 16.23 14.56 8.85
N LEU A 50 15.80 14.32 7.60
CA LEU A 50 15.15 13.08 7.18
C LEU A 50 16.16 11.98 6.79
N VAL A 51 17.31 12.35 6.21
CA VAL A 51 18.48 11.46 5.99
C VAL A 51 18.94 10.83 7.28
N ALA A 52 19.10 11.63 8.34
CA ALA A 52 19.50 11.14 9.66
C ALA A 52 18.54 10.09 10.23
N LYS A 53 17.29 10.04 9.77
CA LYS A 53 16.26 9.10 10.20
C LYS A 53 16.13 7.88 9.30
N LYS A 54 16.96 7.74 8.26
CA LYS A 54 16.87 6.69 7.21
C LYS A 54 15.53 6.65 6.48
N THR A 55 14.83 7.80 6.42
CA THR A 55 13.49 7.92 5.81
C THR A 55 13.50 8.93 4.66
N VAL A 56 14.47 8.82 3.73
CA VAL A 56 14.56 9.76 2.62
C VAL A 56 13.85 9.17 1.43
N ASP A 57 12.74 9.80 1.09
CA ASP A 57 12.03 9.61 -0.15
C ASP A 57 11.74 11.05 -0.63
N GLU A 58 12.50 11.49 -1.64
CA GLU A 58 12.44 12.85 -2.18
C GLU A 58 11.07 13.12 -2.82
N ASP A 59 10.47 12.08 -3.42
CA ASP A 59 9.10 12.11 -3.91
C ASP A 59 8.12 12.30 -2.76
N GLN A 60 8.32 11.61 -1.63
CA GLN A 60 7.48 11.79 -0.45
C GLN A 60 7.58 13.20 0.15
N MET A 61 8.75 13.85 0.07
CA MET A 61 8.92 15.25 0.48
C MET A 61 8.14 16.18 -0.44
N ASN A 62 8.23 15.97 -1.76
CA ASN A 62 7.52 16.77 -2.77
C ASN A 62 6.00 16.59 -2.65
N ASP A 63 5.51 15.37 -2.48
CA ASP A 63 4.10 15.06 -2.23
C ASP A 63 3.58 15.74 -0.96
N THR A 64 4.40 15.72 0.09
CA THR A 64 4.04 16.38 1.37
C THR A 64 3.97 17.89 1.19
N TYR A 65 4.92 18.48 0.46
CA TYR A 65 4.89 19.90 0.10
C TYR A 65 3.62 20.25 -0.67
N LEU A 66 3.33 19.55 -1.78
CA LEU A 66 2.17 19.79 -2.64
C LEU A 66 0.87 19.71 -1.84
N ARG A 67 0.71 18.67 -1.02
CA ARG A 67 -0.49 18.48 -0.22
C ARG A 67 -0.70 19.56 0.85
N ILE A 68 0.38 20.08 1.43
CA ILE A 68 0.28 21.20 2.38
C ILE A 68 -0.06 22.48 1.63
N TYR A 69 0.61 22.73 0.50
CA TYR A 69 0.36 23.88 -0.35
C TYR A 69 -1.10 23.95 -0.81
N GLU A 70 -1.65 22.85 -1.31
CA GLU A 70 -3.06 22.72 -1.70
C GLU A 70 -4.02 23.04 -0.54
N LYS A 71 -3.72 22.53 0.66
CA LYS A 71 -4.52 22.80 1.86
C LYS A 71 -4.50 24.27 2.28
N ILE A 72 -3.39 24.97 2.05
CA ILE A 72 -3.30 26.40 2.32
C ILE A 72 -4.06 27.18 1.25
N ILE A 73 -3.79 26.91 -0.03
CA ILE A 73 -4.33 27.73 -1.13
C ILE A 73 -5.84 27.52 -1.34
N TYR A 74 -6.32 26.28 -1.32
CA TYR A 74 -7.74 25.95 -1.53
C TYR A 74 -8.50 25.79 -0.21
N GLY A 75 -7.84 25.29 0.83
CA GLY A 75 -8.48 24.98 2.12
C GLY A 75 -8.36 26.08 3.18
N GLY A 76 -7.59 27.15 2.94
CA GLY A 76 -7.35 28.23 3.90
C GLY A 76 -6.64 27.78 5.18
N LEU A 77 -5.88 26.67 5.12
CA LEU A 77 -5.16 26.14 6.27
C LEU A 77 -4.17 27.18 6.82
N ASP A 78 -4.32 27.47 8.11
CA ASP A 78 -3.40 28.34 8.84
C ASP A 78 -2.40 27.48 9.64
N ILE A 79 -1.11 27.80 9.52
CA ILE A 79 -0.02 27.02 10.10
C ILE A 79 0.90 27.96 10.86
N SER A 80 0.97 27.79 12.19
CA SER A 80 1.84 28.59 13.06
C SER A 80 3.30 28.14 13.06
N ASP A 81 3.55 26.83 12.89
CA ASP A 81 4.90 26.24 12.81
C ASP A 81 4.99 25.31 11.60
N TYR A 82 5.57 25.83 10.51
CA TYR A 82 5.75 25.08 9.28
C TYR A 82 6.66 23.86 9.47
N LYS A 83 7.69 23.93 10.33
CA LYS A 83 8.62 22.81 10.53
C LYS A 83 7.93 21.65 11.21
N ALA A 84 7.29 21.91 12.35
CA ALA A 84 6.58 20.87 13.10
C ALA A 84 5.43 20.27 12.28
N TYR A 85 4.69 21.11 11.56
CA TYR A 85 3.59 20.66 10.72
C TYR A 85 4.08 19.82 9.54
N PHE A 86 5.16 20.24 8.87
CA PHE A 86 5.75 19.50 7.76
C PHE A 86 6.25 18.13 8.21
N HIS A 87 7.03 18.04 9.29
CA HIS A 87 7.50 16.75 9.83
C HIS A 87 6.33 15.82 10.18
N ARG A 88 5.29 16.35 10.84
CA ARG A 88 4.10 15.56 11.17
C ARG A 88 3.39 15.03 9.93
N ALA A 89 3.19 15.87 8.91
CA ALA A 89 2.56 15.49 7.67
C ALA A 89 3.41 14.46 6.90
N PHE A 90 4.73 14.68 6.84
CA PHE A 90 5.69 13.79 6.22
C PHE A 90 5.66 12.40 6.86
N PHE A 91 5.82 12.29 8.19
CA PHE A 91 5.78 10.98 8.86
C PHE A 91 4.41 10.31 8.79
N THR A 92 3.32 11.09 8.79
CA THR A 92 1.98 10.51 8.60
C THR A 92 1.85 9.90 7.21
N ASN A 93 2.30 10.60 6.16
CA ASN A 93 2.28 10.09 4.80
C ASN A 93 3.25 8.93 4.62
N TYR A 94 4.47 9.03 5.15
CA TYR A 94 5.49 7.98 5.11
C TYR A 94 5.00 6.70 5.76
N ILE A 95 4.39 6.77 6.96
CA ILE A 95 3.81 5.59 7.63
C ILE A 95 2.63 5.03 6.84
N GLN A 96 1.75 5.88 6.29
CA GLN A 96 0.64 5.41 5.46
C GLN A 96 1.13 4.74 4.17
N ASN A 97 2.16 5.31 3.54
CA ASN A 97 2.76 4.79 2.32
C ASN A 97 3.63 3.57 2.60
N SER A 98 4.30 3.45 3.75
CA SER A 98 4.99 2.23 4.15
C SER A 98 4.00 1.11 4.48
N ILE A 99 2.85 1.44 5.07
CA ILE A 99 1.76 0.47 5.28
C ILE A 99 1.19 0.02 3.93
N LYS A 100 0.88 0.95 3.02
CA LYS A 100 0.41 0.64 1.66
C LYS A 100 1.45 -0.12 0.84
N ARG A 101 2.72 0.30 0.87
CA ARG A 101 3.84 -0.39 0.23
C ARG A 101 4.03 -1.76 0.84
N SER A 102 4.00 -1.93 2.16
CA SER A 102 4.05 -3.27 2.79
C SER A 102 2.83 -4.12 2.44
N GLU A 103 1.67 -3.52 2.21
CA GLU A 103 0.47 -4.23 1.78
C GLU A 103 0.62 -4.66 0.31
N ILE A 104 1.06 -3.76 -0.56
CA ILE A 104 1.41 -4.01 -1.95
C ILE A 104 2.53 -5.06 -2.04
N GLU A 105 3.66 -4.92 -1.35
CA GLU A 105 4.79 -5.85 -1.30
C GLU A 105 4.41 -7.21 -0.70
N ARG A 106 3.49 -7.26 0.29
CA ARG A 106 2.89 -8.54 0.74
C ARG A 106 2.06 -9.24 -0.35
N TYR A 107 1.71 -8.54 -1.41
CA TYR A 107 0.91 -9.03 -2.53
C TYR A 107 1.65 -9.07 -3.89
N PHE A 108 2.76 -8.35 -4.02
CA PHE A 108 3.70 -8.29 -5.14
C PHE A 108 5.07 -8.80 -4.68
N VAL A 109 5.10 -9.98 -4.06
CA VAL A 109 6.34 -10.78 -4.10
C VAL A 109 6.40 -11.36 -5.52
N SER A 110 6.76 -10.52 -6.48
CA SER A 110 7.28 -10.93 -7.78
C SER A 110 8.69 -10.37 -7.86
N ASP A 111 9.67 -11.27 -7.88
CA ASP A 111 11.11 -11.25 -8.19
C ASP A 111 11.93 -9.94 -8.37
N GLU A 112 11.39 -8.72 -8.45
CA GLU A 112 12.15 -7.55 -8.93
C GLU A 112 12.80 -6.68 -7.84
N LYS A 113 12.82 -7.10 -6.57
CA LYS A 113 13.50 -6.35 -5.48
C LYS A 113 14.65 -7.08 -4.80
N ALA A 114 15.25 -8.06 -5.46
CA ALA A 114 16.63 -8.46 -5.20
C ALA A 114 17.55 -7.78 -6.22
N VAL A 115 17.69 -6.45 -6.13
CA VAL A 115 18.86 -5.77 -6.72
C VAL A 115 19.60 -5.10 -5.57
N GLU A 116 20.05 -5.93 -4.64
CA GLU A 116 21.36 -5.71 -4.01
C GLU A 116 22.33 -6.52 -4.86
N ILE A 117 23.29 -5.82 -5.48
CA ILE A 117 24.38 -6.43 -6.23
C ILE A 117 25.14 -7.35 -5.27
N ILE A 118 24.91 -8.65 -5.40
CA ILE A 118 25.79 -9.72 -4.96
C ILE A 118 25.91 -10.61 -6.19
N ASP A 119 27.09 -10.65 -6.79
CA ASP A 119 27.46 -11.71 -7.73
C ASP A 119 27.40 -13.03 -6.94
N GLU A 120 26.32 -13.79 -7.06
CA GLU A 120 26.22 -15.19 -6.62
C GLU A 120 25.18 -15.91 -7.51
N ASP A 121 25.74 -16.63 -8.50
CA ASP A 121 25.29 -17.86 -9.16
C ASP A 121 23.86 -17.94 -9.77
N GLU A 122 23.78 -17.89 -11.11
CA GLU A 122 22.57 -18.23 -11.92
C GLU A 122 21.96 -19.61 -11.57
N GLU A 123 22.74 -20.52 -10.95
CA GLU A 123 22.25 -21.83 -10.46
C GLU A 123 21.20 -21.68 -9.32
N ASP A 124 21.28 -20.62 -8.51
CA ASP A 124 20.37 -20.41 -7.38
C ASP A 124 18.96 -19.93 -7.84
N GLU A 125 18.88 -19.15 -8.93
CA GLU A 125 17.58 -18.71 -9.48
C GLU A 125 16.79 -19.88 -10.10
N GLU A 126 17.46 -20.78 -10.81
CA GLU A 126 16.82 -21.98 -11.38
C GLU A 126 16.30 -22.91 -10.28
N GLU A 127 17.09 -23.14 -9.23
CA GLU A 127 16.67 -23.96 -8.10
C GLU A 127 15.47 -23.34 -7.35
N ILE A 128 15.50 -22.04 -7.08
CA ILE A 128 14.38 -21.32 -6.46
C ILE A 128 13.13 -21.41 -7.32
N ASN A 129 13.24 -21.23 -8.64
CA ASN A 129 12.12 -21.34 -9.56
C ASN A 129 11.56 -22.77 -9.65
N GLN A 130 12.42 -23.79 -9.60
CA GLN A 130 12.00 -25.17 -9.54
C GLN A 130 11.25 -25.47 -8.23
N GLN A 131 11.72 -24.95 -7.09
CA GLN A 131 11.02 -25.08 -5.82
C GLN A 131 9.66 -24.37 -5.83
N LYS A 132 9.54 -23.19 -6.47
CA LYS A 132 8.26 -22.48 -6.68
C LYS A 132 7.29 -23.33 -7.49
N GLN A 133 7.76 -23.94 -8.57
CA GLN A 133 6.94 -24.78 -9.43
C GLN A 133 6.45 -26.03 -8.70
N LEU A 134 7.34 -26.74 -7.98
CA LEU A 134 6.97 -27.91 -7.18
C LEU A 134 5.92 -27.57 -6.12
N LEU A 135 6.09 -26.46 -5.40
CA LEU A 135 5.12 -26.03 -4.40
C LEU A 135 3.77 -25.66 -5.04
N PHE A 136 3.78 -25.06 -6.23
CA PHE A 136 2.57 -24.75 -6.98
C PHE A 136 1.82 -26.02 -7.39
N ASP A 137 2.53 -27.05 -7.86
CA ASP A 137 1.96 -28.33 -8.26
C ASP A 137 1.37 -29.06 -7.03
N GLU A 138 2.08 -29.07 -5.89
CA GLU A 138 1.56 -29.64 -4.64
C GLU A 138 0.29 -28.93 -4.13
N ILE A 139 0.26 -27.60 -4.17
CA ILE A 139 -0.95 -26.83 -3.82
C ILE A 139 -2.08 -27.18 -4.78
N THR A 140 -1.77 -27.33 -6.07
CA THR A 140 -2.74 -27.67 -7.11
C THR A 140 -3.38 -29.03 -6.86
N ASP A 141 -2.57 -30.06 -6.61
CA ASP A 141 -3.06 -31.40 -6.34
C ASP A 141 -3.86 -31.46 -5.04
N PHE A 142 -3.39 -30.79 -3.98
CA PHE A 142 -4.14 -30.68 -2.73
C PHE A 142 -5.52 -30.04 -2.92
N ILE A 143 -5.64 -29.02 -3.78
CA ILE A 143 -6.92 -28.39 -4.08
C ILE A 143 -7.83 -29.33 -4.87
N LYS A 144 -7.29 -30.04 -5.88
CA LYS A 144 -8.05 -31.02 -6.68
C LYS A 144 -8.56 -32.18 -5.83
N GLU A 145 -7.81 -32.60 -4.82
CA GLU A 145 -8.26 -33.62 -3.86
C GLU A 145 -9.37 -33.10 -2.92
N CYS A 146 -9.28 -31.83 -2.50
CA CYS A 146 -10.22 -31.25 -1.55
C CYS A 146 -11.54 -30.80 -2.18
N TYR A 147 -11.58 -30.56 -3.48
CA TYR A 147 -12.67 -29.86 -4.13
C TYR A 147 -13.04 -30.45 -5.50
N PRO A 148 -14.34 -30.49 -5.84
CA PRO A 148 -14.81 -30.77 -7.19
C PRO A 148 -14.24 -29.83 -8.26
N SER A 149 -14.27 -30.26 -9.52
CA SER A 149 -13.72 -29.53 -10.67
C SER A 149 -14.26 -28.11 -10.80
N GLU A 150 -15.55 -27.92 -10.55
CA GLU A 150 -16.21 -26.63 -10.66
C GLU A 150 -15.64 -25.60 -9.66
N ILE A 151 -15.15 -26.06 -8.50
CA ILE A 151 -14.62 -25.18 -7.46
C ILE A 151 -13.16 -24.83 -7.74
N TYR A 152 -12.34 -25.81 -8.10
CA TYR A 152 -10.94 -25.50 -8.39
C TYR A 152 -10.79 -24.74 -9.70
N GLU A 153 -11.63 -24.97 -10.71
CA GLU A 153 -11.61 -24.21 -11.98
C GLU A 153 -11.83 -22.71 -11.75
N VAL A 154 -12.75 -22.33 -10.86
CA VAL A 154 -12.94 -20.92 -10.47
C VAL A 154 -11.68 -20.37 -9.83
N PHE A 155 -11.03 -21.15 -8.97
CA PHE A 155 -9.80 -20.75 -8.31
C PHE A 155 -8.62 -20.62 -9.29
N PHE A 156 -8.46 -21.52 -10.25
CA PHE A 156 -7.39 -21.44 -11.25
C PHE A 156 -7.61 -20.33 -12.27
N ASN A 157 -8.85 -20.10 -12.71
CA ASN A 157 -9.16 -18.94 -13.55
C ASN A 157 -8.83 -17.63 -12.81
N TYR A 158 -9.14 -17.57 -11.51
CA TYR A 158 -8.73 -16.44 -10.67
C TYR A 158 -7.20 -16.25 -10.59
N LEU A 159 -6.42 -17.34 -10.53
CA LEU A 159 -4.95 -17.25 -10.53
C LEU A 159 -4.41 -16.83 -11.90
N ARG A 160 -4.97 -17.35 -12.99
CA ARG A 160 -4.52 -17.09 -14.37
C ARG A 160 -4.71 -15.65 -14.81
N ILE A 161 -5.83 -15.04 -14.44
CA ILE A 161 -6.21 -13.70 -14.92
C ILE A 161 -5.25 -12.61 -14.43
N GLY A 162 -4.43 -12.87 -13.39
CA GLY A 162 -3.57 -11.83 -12.81
C GLY A 162 -4.42 -10.71 -12.18
N ASP A 163 -3.83 -9.83 -11.39
CA ASP A 163 -4.47 -8.60 -10.89
C ASP A 163 -5.69 -8.73 -9.97
N ARG A 164 -6.07 -9.95 -9.54
CA ARG A 164 -7.14 -10.19 -8.55
C ARG A 164 -8.47 -9.54 -8.91
N ASN A 165 -8.74 -9.41 -10.20
CA ASN A 165 -9.99 -8.85 -10.66
C ASN A 165 -11.10 -9.93 -10.61
N TYR A 166 -11.80 -9.99 -9.47
CA TYR A 166 -12.98 -10.84 -9.31
C TYR A 166 -14.00 -10.60 -10.42
N GLU A 167 -14.10 -9.36 -10.93
CA GLU A 167 -15.03 -9.00 -12.00
C GLU A 167 -14.68 -9.73 -13.31
N SER A 168 -13.40 -9.79 -13.66
CA SER A 168 -12.94 -10.52 -14.86
C SER A 168 -13.27 -12.01 -14.77
N VAL A 169 -13.10 -12.63 -13.60
CA VAL A 169 -13.48 -14.04 -13.37
C VAL A 169 -14.99 -14.23 -13.48
N CYS A 170 -15.77 -13.30 -12.93
CA CYS A 170 -17.24 -13.35 -13.01
C CYS A 170 -17.73 -13.26 -14.45
N ILE A 171 -17.15 -12.34 -15.24
CA ILE A 171 -17.48 -12.15 -16.65
C ILE A 171 -17.08 -13.39 -17.46
N GLU A 172 -15.85 -13.90 -17.27
CA GLU A 172 -15.35 -15.02 -18.04
C GLU A 172 -16.13 -16.32 -17.76
N MET A 173 -16.49 -16.56 -16.50
CA MET A 173 -17.16 -17.80 -16.10
C MET A 173 -18.68 -17.69 -16.06
N GLY A 174 -19.25 -16.50 -16.26
CA GLY A 174 -20.69 -16.26 -16.13
C GLY A 174 -21.23 -16.49 -14.70
N LEU A 175 -20.41 -16.25 -13.68
CA LEU A 175 -20.72 -16.52 -12.27
C LEU A 175 -21.00 -15.24 -11.49
N SER A 176 -21.75 -15.37 -10.39
CA SER A 176 -21.98 -14.23 -9.49
C SER A 176 -20.75 -13.91 -8.65
N ARG A 177 -20.55 -12.62 -8.35
CA ARG A 177 -19.42 -12.14 -7.55
C ARG A 177 -19.34 -12.78 -6.17
N ASP A 178 -20.49 -12.93 -5.50
CA ASP A 178 -20.55 -13.56 -4.18
C ASP A 178 -20.12 -15.02 -4.23
N TYR A 179 -20.50 -15.74 -5.29
CA TYR A 179 -20.12 -17.13 -5.48
C TYR A 179 -18.61 -17.28 -5.70
N VAL A 180 -18.04 -16.47 -6.60
CA VAL A 180 -16.59 -16.45 -6.88
C VAL A 180 -15.78 -16.07 -5.62
N LEU A 181 -16.22 -15.04 -4.88
CA LEU A 181 -15.56 -14.60 -3.66
C LEU A 181 -15.61 -15.67 -2.55
N ASN A 182 -16.75 -16.35 -2.39
CA ASN A 182 -16.90 -17.43 -1.44
C ASN A 182 -15.99 -18.62 -1.77
N ILE A 183 -15.90 -19.02 -3.04
CA ILE A 183 -15.01 -20.09 -3.48
C ILE A 183 -13.55 -19.74 -3.19
N ILE A 184 -13.10 -18.56 -3.62
CA ILE A 184 -11.70 -18.15 -3.44
C ILE A 184 -11.33 -18.11 -1.96
N ASN A 185 -12.19 -17.54 -1.11
CA ASN A 185 -11.93 -17.50 0.34
C ASN A 185 -11.94 -18.90 0.97
N LYS A 186 -12.84 -19.78 0.53
CA LYS A 186 -12.90 -21.18 0.99
C LYS A 186 -11.61 -21.93 0.65
N VAL A 187 -11.15 -21.85 -0.59
CA VAL A 187 -9.92 -22.51 -1.06
C VAL A 187 -8.69 -21.92 -0.36
N ARG A 188 -8.57 -20.58 -0.29
CA ARG A 188 -7.47 -19.91 0.44
C ARG A 188 -7.39 -20.33 1.89
N ASN A 189 -8.52 -20.32 2.60
CA ASN A 189 -8.56 -20.73 4.00
C ASN A 189 -8.13 -22.18 4.14
N ARG A 190 -8.55 -23.07 3.25
CA ARG A 190 -8.15 -24.48 3.29
C ARG A 190 -6.65 -24.67 3.11
N VAL A 191 -6.04 -24.01 2.12
CA VAL A 191 -4.57 -24.04 1.91
C VAL A 191 -3.84 -23.47 3.11
N ARG A 192 -4.32 -22.35 3.68
CA ARG A 192 -3.70 -21.71 4.86
C ARG A 192 -3.68 -22.61 6.11
N HIS A 193 -4.63 -23.52 6.24
CA HIS A 193 -4.66 -24.48 7.36
C HIS A 193 -3.85 -25.75 7.09
N ASN A 194 -3.34 -25.96 5.87
CA ASN A 194 -2.39 -27.03 5.58
C ASN A 194 -1.00 -26.61 6.10
N LYS A 195 -0.59 -27.19 7.24
CA LYS A 195 0.66 -26.85 7.92
C LYS A 195 1.90 -27.18 7.08
N GLU A 196 1.85 -28.22 6.25
CA GLU A 196 2.99 -28.65 5.44
C GLU A 196 3.24 -27.69 4.28
N LEU A 197 2.20 -27.37 3.50
CA LEU A 197 2.28 -26.39 2.42
C LEU A 197 2.72 -25.02 2.95
N MET A 198 2.18 -24.60 4.11
CA MET A 198 2.56 -23.34 4.75
C MET A 198 3.98 -23.34 5.33
N ARG A 199 4.54 -24.51 5.67
CA ARG A 199 5.93 -24.65 6.11
C ARG A 199 6.87 -24.56 4.91
N LYS A 200 6.58 -25.29 3.82
CA LYS A 200 7.35 -25.23 2.56
C LYS A 200 7.41 -23.82 1.99
N ARG A 201 6.27 -23.11 1.99
CA ARG A 201 6.21 -21.69 1.58
C ARG A 201 7.12 -20.76 2.39
N LYS A 202 7.40 -21.07 3.66
CA LYS A 202 8.22 -20.24 4.55
C LYS A 202 9.70 -20.59 4.50
N SER A 203 10.05 -21.77 3.99
CA SER A 203 11.43 -22.22 3.84
C SER A 203 12.03 -21.85 2.49
N MET A 204 11.18 -21.41 1.56
CA MET A 204 11.56 -20.65 0.37
C MET A 204 11.68 -19.17 0.73
#